data_AF-A0A4Y8AUY7-F1
#
_entry.id   AF-A0A4Y8AUY7-F1
#
_cell.length_a   1.000
_cell.length_b   1.000
_cell.length_c   1.000
_cell.angle_alpha   90.00
_cell.angle_beta   90.00
_cell.angle_gamma   90.00
#
_symmetry.space_group_name_H-M   'P 1'
#
loop_
_entity.id
_entity.type
_entity.pdbx_description
1 polymer ?
#
loop_
_entity_poly.entity_id
_entity_poly.type
_entity_poly.pdbx_seq_one_letter_code
_entity_poly.pdbx_strand_id
1 'polypeptide(L)'
;MNLGLSRLKRIPKGEHHIDKGFISFDKSRNTIVFRQFNNEGYINQYILNNELSNDSTLVFETEIIESFILGGKARWTIKKVSQNEIETTFDVSFPNKEYTCFGVNALVRKEYN
;
A
#
# COMPACT_ATOMS: atom_id res chain seq x y z
N MET A 1 2.61 -1.70 32.17
CA MET A 1 3.02 -0.42 31.57
C MET A 1 1.94 -0.02 30.57
N ASN A 2 1.16 1.00 30.90
CA ASN A 2 0.10 1.55 30.05
C ASN A 2 0.72 2.72 29.28
N LEU A 3 0.91 2.61 27.97
CA LEU A 3 1.23 3.77 27.13
C LEU A 3 -0.05 4.21 26.45
N GLY A 4 -0.71 5.16 27.12
CA GLY A 4 -1.91 5.83 26.63
C GLY A 4 -1.65 6.53 25.30
N LEU A 5 -2.49 6.19 24.33
CA LEU A 5 -2.71 6.94 23.09
C LEU A 5 -3.19 8.35 23.47
N SER A 6 -2.25 9.27 23.64
CA SER A 6 -2.54 10.68 23.82
C SER A 6 -1.75 11.49 22.81
N ARG A 7 -2.49 12.34 22.09
CA ARG A 7 -2.03 13.42 21.21
C ARG A 7 -1.62 12.97 19.82
N LEU A 8 -2.61 12.98 18.92
CA LEU A 8 -2.46 13.38 17.52
C LEU A 8 -1.62 14.65 17.47
N LYS A 9 -0.30 14.48 17.31
CA LYS A 9 0.62 15.56 16.97
C LYS A 9 0.12 16.10 15.64
N ARG A 10 -0.32 17.37 15.59
CA ARG A 10 -0.59 18.06 14.32
C ARG A 10 0.71 18.01 13.53
N ILE A 11 0.77 17.09 12.59
CA ILE A 11 1.82 17.01 11.58
C ILE A 11 1.69 18.35 10.82
N PRO A 12 2.77 19.15 10.65
CA PRO A 12 2.72 20.30 9.76
C PRO A 12 2.09 19.87 8.43
N LYS A 13 1.32 20.74 7.75
CA LYS A 13 0.76 20.43 6.43
C LYS A 13 1.93 20.18 5.46
N GLY A 14 2.43 18.95 5.45
CA GLY A 14 3.32 18.45 4.42
C GLY A 14 2.55 18.35 3.12
N GLU A 15 3.29 18.16 2.04
CA GLU A 15 2.67 17.86 0.76
C GLU A 15 1.85 16.57 0.92
N HIS A 16 0.62 16.61 0.41
CA HIS A 16 -0.22 15.43 0.39
C HIS A 16 0.23 14.56 -0.77
N HIS A 17 0.76 13.39 -0.46
CA HIS A 17 0.95 12.30 -1.43
C HIS A 17 -0.43 11.79 -1.83
N ILE A 18 -0.82 12.06 -3.08
CA ILE A 18 -2.11 11.66 -3.62
C ILE A 18 -1.85 10.75 -4.79
N ASP A 19 -2.41 9.55 -4.74
CA ASP A 19 -2.34 8.61 -5.84
C ASP A 19 -3.70 8.20 -6.37
N LYS A 20 -3.69 7.70 -7.60
CA LYS A 20 -4.79 6.97 -8.20
C LYS A 20 -4.32 5.59 -8.60
N GLY A 21 -4.99 4.58 -8.06
CA GLY A 21 -4.67 3.17 -8.23
C GLY A 21 -5.62 2.42 -9.16
N PHE A 22 -5.08 1.49 -9.96
CA PHE A 22 -5.86 0.52 -10.73
C PHE A 22 -5.33 -0.90 -10.48
N ILE A 23 -6.21 -1.77 -10.00
CA ILE A 23 -5.95 -3.22 -9.89
C ILE A 23 -6.56 -3.90 -11.11
N SER A 24 -5.76 -4.70 -11.81
CA SER A 24 -6.13 -5.34 -13.07
C SER A 24 -5.58 -6.76 -13.16
N PHE A 25 -6.19 -7.62 -13.96
CA PHE A 25 -5.67 -8.96 -14.24
C PHE A 25 -4.92 -8.97 -15.57
N ASP A 26 -3.62 -9.27 -15.54
CA ASP A 26 -2.80 -9.48 -16.71
C ASP A 26 -2.94 -10.93 -17.18
N LYS A 27 -3.76 -11.12 -18.22
CA LYS A 27 -4.07 -12.45 -18.76
C LYS A 27 -2.85 -13.16 -19.32
N SER A 28 -1.90 -12.43 -19.91
CA SER A 28 -0.71 -13.03 -20.54
C SER A 28 0.24 -13.63 -19.50
N ARG A 29 0.37 -12.95 -18.36
CA ARG A 29 1.20 -13.38 -17.23
C ARG A 29 0.43 -14.17 -16.18
N ASN A 30 -0.89 -14.27 -16.32
CA ASN A 30 -1.79 -14.90 -15.34
C ASN A 30 -1.56 -14.35 -13.92
N THR A 31 -1.48 -13.03 -13.77
CA THR A 31 -1.21 -12.37 -12.49
C THR A 31 -2.04 -11.11 -12.31
N ILE A 32 -2.27 -10.71 -11.05
CA ILE A 32 -2.95 -9.45 -10.73
C ILE A 32 -1.90 -8.36 -10.56
N VAL A 33 -2.12 -7.23 -11.22
CA VAL A 33 -1.21 -6.08 -11.28
C VAL A 33 -1.90 -4.88 -10.67
N PHE A 34 -1.21 -4.20 -9.77
CA PHE A 34 -1.61 -2.92 -9.21
C PHE A 34 -0.72 -1.81 -9.77
N ARG A 35 -1.30 -0.85 -10.50
CA ARG A 35 -0.60 0.34 -10.98
C ARG A 35 -1.06 1.57 -10.22
N GLN A 36 -0.11 2.31 -9.68
CA GLN A 36 -0.31 3.51 -8.88
C GLN A 36 0.29 4.70 -9.62
N PHE A 37 -0.54 5.72 -9.86
CA PHE A 37 -0.15 6.97 -10.50
C PHE A 37 -0.14 8.05 -9.43
N ASN A 38 1.04 8.56 -9.10
CA ASN A 38 1.23 9.51 -8.00
C ASN A 38 1.24 10.94 -8.55
N ASN A 39 0.71 11.91 -7.78
CA ASN A 39 0.62 13.31 -8.21
C ASN A 39 1.99 13.99 -8.39
N GLU A 40 3.06 13.41 -7.85
CA GLU A 40 4.45 13.82 -8.06
C GLU A 40 5.01 13.43 -9.43
N GLY A 41 4.22 12.72 -10.27
CA GLY A 41 4.57 12.43 -11.66
C GLY A 41 5.31 11.12 -11.89
N TYR A 42 5.37 10.23 -10.88
CA TYR A 42 5.97 8.91 -10.99
C TYR A 42 4.94 7.79 -10.88
N ILE A 43 5.25 6.65 -11.51
CA ILE A 43 4.39 5.47 -11.59
C ILE A 43 5.05 4.33 -10.83
N ASN A 44 4.27 3.67 -9.97
CA ASN A 44 4.67 2.40 -9.38
C ASN A 44 3.80 1.27 -9.95
N GLN A 45 4.43 0.14 -10.22
CA GLN A 45 3.75 -1.10 -10.58
C GLN A 45 4.10 -2.19 -9.58
N TYR A 46 3.07 -2.89 -9.12
CA TYR A 46 3.18 -4.00 -8.21
C TYR A 46 2.51 -5.24 -8.81
N ILE A 47 2.99 -6.40 -8.44
CA ILE A 47 2.39 -7.69 -8.75
C ILE A 47 1.87 -8.35 -7.47
N LEU A 48 0.75 -9.05 -7.56
CA LEU A 48 0.22 -9.81 -6.43
C LEU A 48 1.17 -10.96 -6.09
N ASN A 49 1.60 -11.01 -4.83
CA ASN A 49 2.33 -12.13 -4.27
C ASN A 49 1.32 -13.19 -3.81
N ASN A 50 1.18 -14.26 -4.59
CA ASN A 50 0.22 -15.33 -4.30
C ASN A 50 0.56 -16.14 -3.03
N GLU A 51 1.82 -16.22 -2.64
CA GLU A 51 2.25 -16.97 -1.45
C GLU A 51 1.88 -16.24 -0.16
N LEU A 52 1.90 -14.90 -0.19
CA LEU A 52 1.55 -14.05 0.95
C LEU A 52 0.08 -13.62 0.94
N SER A 53 -0.66 -13.89 -0.14
CA SER A 53 -2.06 -13.50 -0.29
C SER A 53 -3.03 -14.64 0.05
N ASN A 54 -4.23 -14.27 0.46
CA ASN A 54 -5.36 -15.16 0.72
C ASN A 54 -6.69 -14.39 0.57
N ASP A 55 -7.82 -15.06 0.81
CA ASP A 55 -9.18 -14.50 0.64
C ASP A 55 -9.46 -13.22 1.45
N SER A 56 -8.67 -12.96 2.50
CA SER A 56 -8.81 -11.79 3.37
C SER A 56 -7.66 -10.78 3.25
N THR A 57 -6.58 -11.13 2.55
CA THR A 57 -5.36 -10.32 2.49
C THR A 57 -4.75 -10.39 1.11
N LEU A 58 -4.59 -9.24 0.45
CA LEU A 58 -3.87 -9.12 -0.81
C LEU A 58 -2.54 -8.44 -0.53
N VAL A 59 -1.44 -9.07 -0.93
CA VAL A 59 -0.09 -8.51 -0.80
C VAL A 59 0.47 -8.24 -2.18
N PHE A 60 0.73 -6.98 -2.48
CA PHE A 60 1.34 -6.54 -3.72
C PHE A 60 2.80 -6.14 -3.47
N GLU A 61 3.73 -6.64 -4.27
CA GLU A 61 5.15 -6.29 -4.19
C GLU A 61 5.61 -5.60 -5.45
N THR A 62 6.51 -4.63 -5.30
CA THR A 62 7.01 -3.82 -6.42
C THR A 62 7.60 -4.69 -7.52
N GLU A 63 7.10 -4.49 -8.74
CA GLU A 63 7.75 -4.89 -10.00
C GLU A 63 8.53 -3.71 -10.60
N ILE A 64 7.96 -2.50 -10.54
CA ILE A 64 8.59 -1.25 -10.96
C ILE A 64 8.33 -0.19 -9.88
N ILE A 65 9.38 0.48 -9.42
CA ILE A 65 9.30 1.64 -8.53
C ILE A 65 10.15 2.76 -9.10
N GLU A 66 9.51 3.91 -9.32
CA GLU A 66 10.18 5.11 -9.81
C GLU A 66 10.57 6.02 -8.63
N SER A 67 11.54 6.91 -8.86
CA SER A 67 11.98 7.90 -7.86
C SER A 67 12.39 7.32 -6.50
N PHE A 68 12.86 6.07 -6.48
CA PHE A 68 13.34 5.38 -5.28
C PHE A 68 14.77 4.87 -5.45
N ILE A 69 15.42 4.54 -4.33
CA ILE A 69 16.80 4.06 -4.35
C ILE A 69 16.91 2.72 -5.10
N LEU A 70 17.98 2.55 -5.90
CA LEU A 70 18.22 1.31 -6.63
C LEU A 70 18.29 0.11 -5.68
N GLY A 71 17.53 -0.94 -6.00
CA GLY A 71 17.40 -2.14 -5.18
C GLY A 71 16.43 -1.99 -4.00
N GLY A 72 15.85 -0.81 -3.81
CA GLY A 72 14.75 -0.60 -2.89
C GLY A 72 13.46 -1.25 -3.40
N LYS A 73 12.60 -1.67 -2.48
CA LYS A 73 11.33 -2.32 -2.76
C LYS A 73 10.22 -1.70 -1.93
N ALA A 74 8.99 -1.81 -2.38
CA ALA A 74 7.82 -1.51 -1.59
C ALA A 74 6.81 -2.66 -1.63
N ARG A 75 5.98 -2.71 -0.60
CA ARG A 75 4.89 -3.65 -0.44
C ARG A 75 3.62 -2.89 -0.08
N TRP A 76 2.55 -3.20 -0.80
CA TRP A 76 1.21 -2.69 -0.53
C TRP A 76 0.32 -3.85 -0.08
N THR A 77 -0.10 -3.82 1.17
CA THR A 77 -0.98 -4.85 1.73
C THR A 77 -2.39 -4.30 1.86
N ILE A 78 -3.40 -5.00 1.36
CA ILE A 78 -4.82 -4.70 1.57
C ILE A 78 -5.41 -5.84 2.39
N LYS A 79 -5.90 -5.53 3.59
CA LYS A 79 -6.53 -6.49 4.49
C LYS A 79 -8.01 -6.18 4.64
N LYS A 80 -8.86 -7.18 4.39
CA LYS A 80 -10.29 -7.12 4.71
C LYS A 80 -10.47 -7.32 6.20
N VAL A 81 -10.85 -6.26 6.93
CA VAL A 81 -11.08 -6.31 8.38
C VAL A 81 -12.50 -6.79 8.67
N SER A 82 -13.47 -6.34 7.88
CA SER A 82 -14.88 -6.77 7.96
C SER A 82 -15.55 -6.71 6.59
N GLN A 83 -16.88 -6.85 6.53
CA GLN A 83 -17.61 -6.64 5.28
C GLN A 83 -17.58 -5.19 4.80
N ASN A 84 -17.41 -4.23 5.71
CA ASN A 84 -17.50 -2.80 5.44
C ASN A 84 -16.19 -2.06 5.70
N GLU A 85 -15.09 -2.77 5.98
CA GLU A 85 -13.84 -2.15 6.36
C GLU A 85 -12.65 -2.89 5.76
N ILE A 86 -11.72 -2.11 5.23
CA ILE A 86 -10.40 -2.57 4.82
C ILE A 86 -9.33 -1.73 5.50
N GLU A 87 -8.18 -2.34 5.72
CA GLU A 87 -6.94 -1.67 6.12
C GLU A 87 -5.95 -1.78 4.97
N THR A 88 -5.19 -0.72 4.70
CA THR A 88 -4.05 -0.75 3.79
C THR A 88 -2.77 -0.42 4.53
N THR A 89 -1.71 -1.20 4.30
CA THR A 89 -0.37 -0.94 4.85
C THR A 89 0.62 -0.74 3.70
N PHE A 90 1.40 0.33 3.78
CA PHE A 90 2.50 0.61 2.88
C PHE A 90 3.82 0.40 3.60
N ASP A 91 4.56 -0.62 3.18
CA ASP A 91 5.89 -0.93 3.69
C ASP A 91 6.94 -0.67 2.62
N VAL A 92 8.12 -0.22 3.02
CA VAL A 92 9.28 -0.10 2.13
C VAL A 92 10.49 -0.81 2.71
N SER A 93 11.33 -1.35 1.83
CA SER A 93 12.60 -1.98 2.14
C SER A 93 13.69 -1.25 1.38
N PHE A 94 14.69 -0.77 2.11
CA PHE A 94 15.94 -0.29 1.53
C PHE A 94 16.83 -1.49 1.16
N PRO A 95 17.81 -1.32 0.26
CA PRO A 95 18.71 -2.41 -0.12
C PRO A 95 19.30 -3.13 1.10
N ASN A 96 19.10 -4.46 1.16
CA ASN A 96 19.57 -5.33 2.25
C ASN A 96 18.99 -4.99 3.64
N LYS A 97 17.80 -4.38 3.69
CA LYS A 97 17.06 -4.10 4.92
C LYS A 97 15.69 -4.79 4.87
N GLU A 98 15.20 -5.14 6.05
CA GLU A 98 13.82 -5.61 6.21
C GLU A 98 12.82 -4.50 5.84
N TYR A 99 11.60 -4.92 5.53
CA TYR A 99 10.48 -4.00 5.33
C TYR A 99 10.19 -3.20 6.61
N THR A 100 9.96 -1.90 6.43
CA THR A 100 9.54 -0.97 7.48
C THR A 100 8.22 -0.32 7.07
N CYS A 101 7.28 -0.23 8.01
CA CYS A 101 5.97 0.38 7.78
C CYS A 101 6.10 1.91 7.68
N PHE A 102 5.59 2.46 6.58
CA PHE A 102 5.60 3.89 6.27
C PHE A 102 4.19 4.51 6.35
N GLY A 103 3.14 3.70 6.25
CA GLY A 103 1.78 4.19 6.39
C GLY A 103 0.75 3.09 6.58
N VAL A 104 -0.30 3.41 7.33
CA VAL A 104 -1.49 2.58 7.49
C VAL A 104 -2.71 3.45 7.28
N ASN A 105 -3.70 2.96 6.54
CA ASN A 105 -5.00 3.59 6.40
C ASN A 105 -6.11 2.60 6.74
N ALA A 106 -7.12 3.05 7.48
CA ALA A 106 -8.38 2.33 7.65
C ALA A 106 -9.44 2.99 6.77
N LEU A 107 -10.06 2.21 5.88
CA LEU A 107 -11.12 2.67 4.99
C LEU A 107 -12.42 1.95 5.35
N VAL A 108 -13.40 2.73 5.78
CA VAL A 108 -14.76 2.24 6.06
C VAL A 108 -15.65 2.59 4.88
N ARG A 109 -16.46 1.63 4.45
CA ARG A 109 -17.46 1.81 3.40
C ARG A 109 -18.39 2.96 3.79
N LYS A 110 -18.44 3.98 2.94
CA LYS A 110 -19.42 5.05 3.08
C LYS A 110 -20.76 4.53 2.58
N GLU A 111 -21.74 4.44 3.47
CA GLU A 111 -23.13 4.20 3.09
C GLU A 111 -23.68 5.48 2.44
N TYR A 112 -24.37 5.33 1.32
CA TYR A 112 -25.11 6.42 0.68
C TYR A 112 -26.59 6.20 0.96
N ASN A 113 -27.22 7.17 1.63
CA ASN A 113 -28.67 7.25 1.79
C ASN A 113 -29.30 7.90 0.56
#